data_AF-A0A523URP2-F1
#
_entry.id   AF-A0A523URP2-F1
#
_cell.length_a   1.000
_cell.length_b   1.000
_cell.length_c   1.000
_cell.angle_alpha   90.00
_cell.angle_beta   90.00
_cell.angle_gamma   90.00
#
_symmetry.space_group_name_H-M   'P 1'
#
loop_
_entity.id
_entity.type
_entity.pdbx_description
1 polymer ?
#
loop_
_entity_poly.entity_id
_entity_poly.type
_entity_poly.pdbx_seq_one_letter_code
_entity_poly.pdbx_strand_id
1 'polypeptide(L)'
;MRVKSEAHLPSGPILLVLSDRALCDNNLGECIPRALLKYAPGERVFDQHKSQDWDCGIAVSKKVCLLKEQYPAYFAYILGHELAHAFVCLTDISIHIQSSLVEKFIRDASEDRITQATELPDEVLSDRFGIHIAERIFSREKLNADITHLLKMPNCKDAVRLRKVLSLSGSSNLGDLRRLRDDLVAISKPYKARLIELWEKDVAKRGSGSLASLIDDYDALFE
;
A
#
# COMPACT_ATOMS: atom_id res chain seq x y z
N MET A 1 14.80 24.48 -5.40
CA MET A 1 14.13 23.17 -5.46
C MET A 1 14.56 22.34 -4.25
N ARG A 2 13.89 22.57 -3.10
CA ARG A 2 14.12 21.85 -1.83
C ARG A 2 12.95 20.87 -1.64
N VAL A 3 13.08 19.66 -2.18
CA VAL A 3 12.13 18.55 -1.92
C VAL A 3 12.85 17.39 -1.22
N LYS A 4 14.18 17.45 -1.07
CA LYS A 4 14.98 16.37 -0.46
C LYS A 4 15.05 16.38 1.08
N SER A 5 14.53 17.40 1.77
CA SER A 5 14.77 17.56 3.22
C SER A 5 13.55 17.41 4.13
N GLU A 6 12.37 17.08 3.62
CA GLU A 6 11.14 17.06 4.46
C GLU A 6 10.53 15.67 4.65
N ALA A 7 10.71 14.74 3.71
CA ALA A 7 10.32 13.35 3.92
C ALA A 7 11.51 12.64 4.57
N HIS A 8 11.44 12.37 5.87
CA HIS A 8 12.39 11.55 6.60
C HIS A 8 12.28 10.08 6.16
N LEU A 9 12.33 9.82 4.85
CA LEU A 9 12.21 8.47 4.31
C LEU A 9 13.38 7.62 4.84
N PRO A 10 13.10 6.38 5.28
CA PRO A 10 14.14 5.48 5.78
C PRO A 10 15.24 5.26 4.74
N SER A 11 16.45 5.01 5.23
CA SER A 11 17.60 4.72 4.39
C SER A 11 17.48 3.33 3.76
N GLY A 12 17.46 3.27 2.43
CA GLY A 12 17.54 2.04 1.66
C GLY A 12 17.35 2.31 0.17
N PRO A 13 18.06 1.63 -0.75
CA PRO A 13 17.79 1.73 -2.18
C PRO A 13 16.37 1.27 -2.53
N ILE A 14 15.57 2.21 -3.08
CA ILE A 14 14.24 1.92 -3.64
C ILE A 14 14.39 1.70 -5.14
N LEU A 15 13.92 0.54 -5.62
CA LEU A 15 13.74 0.28 -7.04
C LEU A 15 12.38 0.82 -7.49
N LEU A 16 12.37 1.80 -8.39
CA LEU A 16 11.14 2.30 -9.00
C LEU A 16 10.96 1.71 -10.41
N VAL A 17 9.87 0.97 -10.61
CA VAL A 17 9.48 0.42 -11.90
C VAL A 17 8.25 1.16 -12.42
N LEU A 18 8.43 1.95 -13.49
CA LEU A 18 7.30 2.49 -14.25
C LEU A 18 6.88 1.43 -15.27
N SER A 19 5.86 0.65 -14.92
CA SER A 19 5.49 -0.56 -15.66
C SER A 19 4.86 -0.24 -17.00
N ASP A 20 5.26 -0.98 -18.03
CA ASP A 20 4.63 -1.00 -19.36
C ASP A 20 3.46 -2.00 -19.45
N ARG A 21 3.16 -2.69 -18.34
CA ARG A 21 2.13 -3.73 -18.18
C ARG A 21 1.13 -3.38 -17.06
N ALA A 22 0.02 -4.11 -17.04
CA ALA A 22 -0.83 -4.15 -15.87
C ALA A 22 -0.11 -4.87 -14.72
N LEU A 23 -0.38 -4.44 -13.50
CA LEU A 23 0.09 -5.09 -12.28
C LEU A 23 -0.86 -6.21 -11.86
N CYS A 24 -0.49 -6.99 -10.83
CA CYS A 24 -1.32 -8.09 -10.34
C CYS A 24 -2.69 -7.54 -9.90
N ASP A 25 -3.76 -8.32 -10.15
CA ASP A 25 -5.15 -7.94 -9.85
C ASP A 25 -5.63 -6.58 -10.39
N ASN A 26 -4.89 -6.01 -11.36
CA ASN A 26 -5.06 -4.66 -11.89
C ASN A 26 -4.80 -3.53 -10.86
N ASN A 27 -3.91 -3.77 -9.91
CA ASN A 27 -3.44 -2.77 -8.96
C ASN A 27 -2.87 -1.54 -9.68
N LEU A 28 -3.00 -0.38 -9.03
CA LEU A 28 -2.54 0.90 -9.58
C LEU A 28 -1.05 1.14 -9.32
N GLY A 29 -0.60 0.71 -8.14
CA GLY A 29 0.79 0.54 -7.77
C GLY A 29 0.94 -0.68 -6.86
N GLU A 30 2.19 -1.12 -6.68
CA GLU A 30 2.58 -2.22 -5.82
C GLU A 30 3.86 -1.82 -5.09
N CYS A 31 3.94 -2.16 -3.80
CA CYS A 31 5.12 -1.95 -2.98
C CYS A 31 5.48 -3.25 -2.25
N ILE A 32 6.74 -3.67 -2.35
CA ILE A 32 7.22 -4.89 -1.69
C ILE A 32 8.67 -4.79 -1.18
N PRO A 33 8.95 -5.18 0.07
CA PRO A 33 10.32 -5.39 0.53
C PRO A 33 10.96 -6.56 -0.23
N ARG A 34 12.21 -6.42 -0.66
CA ARG A 34 12.93 -7.49 -1.39
C ARG A 34 12.98 -8.79 -0.59
N ALA A 35 13.14 -8.70 0.72
CA ALA A 35 13.16 -9.83 1.64
C ALA A 35 11.88 -10.66 1.61
N LEU A 36 10.74 -10.05 1.24
CA LEU A 36 9.43 -10.69 1.21
C LEU A 36 9.00 -11.18 -0.18
N LEU A 37 9.79 -10.91 -1.23
CA LEU A 37 9.43 -11.22 -2.61
C LEU A 37 9.08 -12.71 -2.83
N LYS A 38 9.71 -13.63 -2.08
CA LYS A 38 9.41 -15.07 -2.16
C LYS A 38 8.00 -15.45 -1.67
N TYR A 39 7.37 -14.61 -0.84
CA TYR A 39 6.02 -14.83 -0.30
C TYR A 39 4.92 -14.24 -1.19
N ALA A 40 5.29 -13.45 -2.21
CA ALA A 40 4.38 -12.77 -3.13
C ALA A 40 4.66 -13.19 -4.59
N PRO A 41 4.37 -14.44 -4.99
CA PRO A 41 4.68 -14.95 -6.33
C PRO A 41 3.89 -14.27 -7.48
N GLY A 42 2.90 -13.45 -7.15
CA GLY A 42 2.16 -12.60 -8.10
C GLY A 42 2.93 -11.36 -8.55
N GLU A 43 3.88 -10.89 -7.73
CA GLU A 43 4.66 -9.66 -7.89
C GLU A 43 5.82 -9.82 -8.88
N ARG A 44 5.54 -10.42 -10.04
CA ARG A 44 6.56 -10.81 -11.05
C ARG A 44 7.25 -9.62 -11.71
N VAL A 45 6.68 -8.41 -11.56
CA VAL A 45 7.26 -7.17 -12.11
C VAL A 45 8.69 -6.94 -11.60
N PHE A 46 9.03 -7.44 -10.40
CA PHE A 46 10.36 -7.30 -9.81
C PHE A 46 11.32 -8.45 -10.16
N ASP A 47 10.87 -9.53 -10.81
CA ASP A 47 11.70 -10.73 -11.05
C ASP A 47 12.94 -10.42 -11.89
N GLN A 48 12.81 -9.59 -12.91
CA GLN A 48 13.90 -9.18 -13.79
C GLN A 48 14.94 -8.27 -13.10
N HIS A 49 14.62 -7.77 -11.90
CA HIS A 49 15.46 -6.86 -11.12
C HIS A 49 16.09 -7.53 -9.90
N LYS A 50 15.93 -8.85 -9.73
CA LYS A 50 16.47 -9.60 -8.58
C LYS A 50 18.00 -9.54 -8.47
N SER A 51 18.71 -9.28 -9.56
CA SER A 51 20.17 -9.12 -9.60
C SER A 51 20.65 -7.72 -9.20
N GLN A 52 19.74 -6.73 -9.13
CA GLN A 52 20.07 -5.36 -8.73
C GLN A 52 20.09 -5.23 -7.20
N ASP A 53 20.73 -4.18 -6.70
CA ASP A 53 20.78 -3.89 -5.27
C ASP A 53 19.67 -2.92 -4.88
N TRP A 54 18.66 -3.43 -4.17
CA TRP A 54 17.51 -2.69 -3.67
C TRP A 54 16.94 -3.39 -2.43
N ASP A 55 16.32 -2.61 -1.55
CA ASP A 55 15.69 -3.07 -0.30
C ASP A 55 14.16 -3.12 -0.44
N CYS A 56 13.59 -2.16 -1.17
CA CYS A 56 12.15 -2.06 -1.43
C CYS A 56 11.88 -1.76 -2.90
N GLY A 57 10.91 -2.46 -3.49
CA GLY A 57 10.44 -2.25 -4.85
C GLY A 57 9.13 -1.48 -4.83
N ILE A 58 9.02 -0.48 -5.70
CA ILE A 58 7.76 0.19 -6.03
C ILE A 58 7.52 -0.02 -7.52
N ALA A 59 6.34 -0.50 -7.89
CA ALA A 59 5.87 -0.52 -9.26
C ALA A 59 4.65 0.38 -9.41
N VAL A 60 4.60 1.14 -10.50
CA VAL A 60 3.41 1.92 -10.89
C VAL A 60 2.89 1.35 -12.20
N SER A 61 1.60 1.02 -12.24
CA SER A 61 0.98 0.35 -13.38
C SER A 61 1.04 1.18 -14.67
N LYS A 62 0.98 0.51 -15.82
CA LYS A 62 0.84 1.18 -17.13
C LYS A 62 -0.34 2.14 -17.16
N LYS A 63 -1.49 1.73 -16.59
CA LYS A 63 -2.71 2.55 -16.53
C LYS A 63 -2.41 3.90 -15.90
N VAL A 64 -1.72 3.92 -14.75
CA VAL A 64 -1.35 5.16 -14.05
C VAL A 64 -0.29 5.92 -14.83
N CYS A 65 0.72 5.25 -15.39
CA CYS A 65 1.77 5.89 -16.18
C CYS A 65 1.22 6.63 -17.41
N LEU A 66 0.21 6.07 -18.10
CA LEU A 66 -0.46 6.72 -19.22
C LEU A 66 -1.28 7.95 -18.81
N LEU A 67 -1.73 8.00 -17.57
CA LEU A 67 -2.46 9.16 -17.03
C LEU A 67 -1.54 10.31 -16.65
N LYS A 68 -0.21 10.11 -16.56
CA LYS A 68 0.75 11.10 -16.05
C LYS A 68 0.67 12.45 -16.77
N GLU A 69 0.51 12.46 -18.09
CA GLU A 69 0.49 13.72 -18.86
C GLU A 69 -0.82 14.48 -18.68
N GLN A 70 -1.95 13.77 -18.60
CA GLN A 70 -3.29 14.37 -18.50
C GLN A 70 -3.67 14.71 -17.06
N TYR A 71 -3.25 13.87 -16.11
CA TYR A 71 -3.59 13.92 -14.69
C TYR A 71 -2.33 13.82 -13.81
N PRO A 72 -1.39 14.78 -13.93
CA PRO A 72 -0.08 14.71 -13.28
C PRO A 72 -0.16 14.76 -11.75
N ALA A 73 -1.15 15.44 -11.16
CA ALA A 73 -1.30 15.48 -9.70
C ALA A 73 -1.83 14.16 -9.17
N TYR A 74 -2.75 13.51 -9.89
CA TYR A 74 -3.19 12.16 -9.57
C TYR A 74 -2.04 11.13 -9.68
N PHE A 75 -1.22 11.22 -10.73
CA PHE A 75 -0.02 10.38 -10.85
C PHE A 75 0.93 10.56 -9.67
N ALA A 76 1.21 11.82 -9.27
CA ALA A 76 2.05 12.10 -8.11
C ALA A 76 1.44 11.58 -6.79
N TYR A 77 0.11 11.62 -6.65
CA TYR A 77 -0.59 11.03 -5.52
C TYR A 77 -0.38 9.52 -5.44
N ILE A 78 -0.54 8.77 -6.55
CA ILE A 78 -0.31 7.32 -6.56
C ILE A 78 1.15 7.01 -6.21
N LEU A 79 2.11 7.72 -6.80
CA LEU A 79 3.52 7.51 -6.49
C LEU A 79 3.83 7.82 -5.01
N GLY A 80 3.24 8.88 -4.47
CA GLY A 80 3.36 9.22 -3.06
C GLY A 80 2.76 8.15 -2.15
N HIS A 81 1.60 7.60 -2.50
CA HIS A 81 0.97 6.49 -1.79
C HIS A 81 1.92 5.27 -1.70
N GLU A 82 2.52 4.85 -2.82
CA GLU A 82 3.49 3.74 -2.79
C GLU A 82 4.76 4.06 -1.99
N LEU A 83 5.20 5.33 -2.00
CA LEU A 83 6.34 5.76 -1.17
C LEU A 83 6.04 5.67 0.33
N ALA A 84 4.78 5.83 0.75
CA ALA A 84 4.39 5.60 2.14
C ALA A 84 4.45 4.12 2.52
N HIS A 85 3.99 3.22 1.63
CA HIS A 85 4.20 1.78 1.86
C HIS A 85 5.69 1.45 1.97
N ALA A 86 6.52 2.00 1.08
CA ALA A 86 7.97 1.79 1.14
C ALA A 86 8.58 2.34 2.44
N PHE A 87 8.08 3.47 2.95
CA PHE A 87 8.48 3.98 4.25
C PHE A 87 8.20 2.98 5.37
N VAL A 88 6.98 2.42 5.42
CA VAL A 88 6.61 1.41 6.44
C VAL A 88 7.52 0.18 6.30
N CYS A 89 7.67 -0.33 5.08
CA CYS A 89 8.48 -1.50 4.74
C CYS A 89 9.94 -1.39 5.25
N LEU A 90 10.57 -0.24 4.98
CA LEU A 90 11.98 0.00 5.27
C LEU A 90 12.22 0.39 6.74
N THR A 91 11.20 0.88 7.44
CA THR A 91 11.32 1.30 8.85
C THR A 91 10.97 0.16 9.80
N ASP A 92 9.88 -0.56 9.55
CA ASP A 92 9.40 -1.66 10.37
C ASP A 92 8.69 -2.70 9.50
N ILE A 93 9.47 -3.69 9.06
CA ILE A 93 8.96 -4.77 8.21
C ILE A 93 7.86 -5.60 8.90
N SER A 94 7.86 -5.68 10.23
CA SER A 94 6.85 -6.43 10.98
C SER A 94 5.47 -5.79 10.87
N ILE A 95 5.39 -4.45 10.85
CA ILE A 95 4.13 -3.74 10.60
C ILE A 95 3.62 -4.01 9.18
N HIS A 96 4.50 -4.00 8.18
CA HIS A 96 4.12 -4.32 6.82
C HIS A 96 3.62 -5.77 6.69
N ILE A 97 4.29 -6.73 7.32
CA ILE A 97 3.83 -8.13 7.34
C ILE A 97 2.43 -8.23 7.96
N GLN A 98 2.21 -7.56 9.10
CA GLN A 98 0.91 -7.52 9.76
C GLN A 98 -0.16 -6.91 8.85
N SER A 99 0.12 -5.77 8.22
CA SER A 99 -0.84 -5.08 7.37
C SER A 99 -1.20 -5.91 6.13
N SER A 100 -0.22 -6.53 5.47
CA SER A 100 -0.46 -7.45 4.34
C SER A 100 -1.26 -8.70 4.74
N LEU A 101 -1.04 -9.24 5.94
CA LEU A 101 -1.82 -10.37 6.45
C LEU A 101 -3.26 -9.97 6.79
N VAL A 102 -3.47 -8.78 7.36
CA VAL A 102 -4.80 -8.25 7.62
C VAL A 102 -5.51 -7.98 6.30
N GLU A 103 -4.93 -7.20 5.39
CA GLU A 103 -5.52 -6.85 4.09
C GLU A 103 -6.00 -8.07 3.32
N LYS A 104 -5.15 -9.11 3.23
CA LYS A 104 -5.46 -10.33 2.48
C LYS A 104 -6.66 -11.11 3.04
N PHE A 105 -6.91 -11.09 4.35
CA PHE A 105 -7.86 -12.00 5.00
C PHE A 105 -9.00 -11.30 5.75
N ILE A 106 -8.93 -9.99 5.96
CA ILE A 106 -9.89 -9.24 6.79
C ILE A 106 -11.31 -9.28 6.21
N ARG A 107 -11.45 -9.31 4.89
CA ARG A 107 -12.76 -9.43 4.24
C ARG A 107 -13.46 -10.73 4.62
N ASP A 108 -12.75 -11.84 4.48
CA ASP A 108 -13.25 -13.17 4.85
C ASP A 108 -13.45 -13.31 6.37
N ALA A 109 -12.55 -12.70 7.15
CA ALA A 109 -12.61 -12.76 8.61
C ALA A 109 -13.74 -11.93 9.21
N SER A 110 -14.11 -10.84 8.54
CA SER A 110 -15.15 -9.92 8.96
C SER A 110 -16.53 -10.22 8.35
N GLU A 111 -16.65 -11.29 7.56
CA GLU A 111 -17.88 -11.66 6.83
C GLU A 111 -18.41 -10.49 5.98
N ASP A 112 -17.53 -9.92 5.15
CA ASP A 112 -17.81 -8.77 4.27
C ASP A 112 -18.25 -7.49 5.01
N ARG A 113 -17.95 -7.33 6.31
CA ARG A 113 -18.12 -6.04 7.01
C ARG A 113 -17.05 -5.03 6.63
N ILE A 114 -15.83 -5.49 6.38
CA ILE A 114 -14.72 -4.71 5.82
C ILE A 114 -14.48 -5.28 4.43
N THR A 115 -14.70 -4.48 3.40
CA THR A 115 -14.70 -4.97 2.00
C THR A 115 -13.66 -4.32 1.13
N GLN A 116 -13.08 -3.20 1.58
CA GLN A 116 -12.17 -2.40 0.77
C GLN A 116 -10.88 -2.13 1.53
N ALA A 117 -9.75 -2.23 0.84
CA ALA A 117 -8.44 -1.88 1.36
C ALA A 117 -8.42 -0.43 1.89
N THR A 118 -9.16 0.49 1.28
CA THR A 118 -9.27 1.90 1.70
C THR A 118 -9.90 2.14 3.09
N GLU A 119 -10.42 1.07 3.72
CA GLU A 119 -10.90 1.08 5.11
C GLU A 119 -9.78 0.79 6.11
N LEU A 120 -8.62 0.28 5.64
CA LEU A 120 -7.51 -0.15 6.48
C LEU A 120 -6.61 1.03 6.89
N PRO A 121 -6.05 1.01 8.12
CA PRO A 121 -5.24 2.11 8.63
C PRO A 121 -4.00 2.45 7.80
N ASP A 122 -3.30 1.44 7.28
CA ASP A 122 -2.09 1.61 6.46
C ASP A 122 -2.41 2.23 5.11
N GLU A 123 -3.47 1.78 4.45
CA GLU A 123 -3.98 2.37 3.21
C GLU A 123 -4.41 3.83 3.39
N VAL A 124 -5.09 4.15 4.51
CA VAL A 124 -5.46 5.53 4.84
C VAL A 124 -4.23 6.39 5.11
N LEU A 125 -3.20 5.86 5.77
CA LEU A 125 -1.93 6.55 5.97
C LEU A 125 -1.26 6.86 4.63
N SER A 126 -1.17 5.85 3.76
CA SER A 126 -0.59 5.98 2.42
C SER A 126 -1.34 6.97 1.55
N ASP A 127 -2.67 6.95 1.59
CA ASP A 127 -3.51 7.93 0.89
C ASP A 127 -3.23 9.36 1.37
N ARG A 128 -3.17 9.59 2.68
CA ARG A 128 -2.88 10.92 3.24
C ARG A 128 -1.50 11.41 2.83
N PHE A 129 -0.51 10.53 2.77
CA PHE A 129 0.84 10.90 2.33
C PHE A 129 0.91 11.15 0.82
N GLY A 130 0.25 10.31 0.01
CA GLY A 130 0.09 10.54 -1.42
C GLY A 130 -0.55 11.90 -1.71
N ILE A 131 -1.60 12.25 -0.97
CA ILE A 131 -2.25 13.55 -1.06
C ILE A 131 -1.25 14.66 -0.72
N HIS A 132 -0.50 14.53 0.38
CA HIS A 132 0.50 15.52 0.77
C HIS A 132 1.54 15.76 -0.33
N ILE A 133 2.06 14.69 -0.94
CA ILE A 133 3.03 14.81 -2.04
C ILE A 133 2.42 15.54 -3.25
N ALA A 134 1.21 15.16 -3.66
CA ALA A 134 0.53 15.80 -4.78
C ALA A 134 0.22 17.29 -4.51
N GLU A 135 -0.19 17.63 -3.28
CA GLU A 135 -0.44 19.00 -2.84
C GLU A 135 0.84 19.85 -2.87
N ARG A 136 1.99 19.29 -2.48
CA ARG A 136 3.28 20.00 -2.45
C ARG A 136 3.86 20.25 -3.83
N ILE A 137 3.66 19.32 -4.78
CA ILE A 137 4.20 19.45 -6.14
C ILE A 137 3.28 20.29 -7.02
N PHE A 138 1.97 20.15 -6.88
CA PHE A 138 0.97 20.80 -7.73
C PHE A 138 0.08 21.76 -6.93
N SER A 139 -1.01 21.25 -6.34
CA SER A 139 -1.86 21.89 -5.34
C SER A 139 -3.03 20.95 -4.99
N ARG A 140 -3.77 21.23 -3.92
CA ARG A 140 -4.99 20.48 -3.58
C ARG A 140 -6.06 20.66 -4.66
N GLU A 141 -6.21 21.85 -5.21
CA GLU A 141 -7.18 22.15 -6.27
C GLU A 141 -6.90 21.35 -7.53
N LYS A 142 -5.62 21.24 -7.93
CA LYS A 142 -5.23 20.46 -9.11
C LYS A 142 -5.46 18.97 -8.90
N LEU A 143 -5.11 18.42 -7.73
CA LEU A 143 -5.42 17.02 -7.39
C LEU A 143 -6.93 16.75 -7.44
N ASN A 144 -7.73 17.62 -6.83
CA ASN A 144 -9.19 17.49 -6.82
C ASN A 144 -9.78 17.56 -8.24
N ALA A 145 -9.26 18.43 -9.10
CA ALA A 145 -9.68 18.53 -10.49
C ALA A 145 -9.37 17.25 -11.26
N ASP A 146 -8.17 16.69 -11.11
CA ASP A 146 -7.77 15.43 -11.75
C ASP A 146 -8.68 14.28 -11.30
N ILE A 147 -8.90 14.13 -9.99
CA ILE A 147 -9.78 13.08 -9.44
C ILE A 147 -11.23 13.25 -9.91
N THR A 148 -11.74 14.49 -9.93
CA THR A 148 -13.10 14.77 -10.39
C THR A 148 -13.29 14.43 -11.87
N HIS A 149 -12.27 14.63 -12.71
CA HIS A 149 -12.31 14.19 -14.10
C HIS A 149 -12.30 12.67 -14.23
N LEU A 150 -11.44 11.97 -13.47
CA LEU A 150 -11.39 10.51 -13.47
C LEU A 150 -12.73 9.89 -13.03
N LEU A 151 -13.40 10.47 -12.02
CA LEU A 151 -14.72 10.04 -11.56
C LEU A 151 -15.82 10.17 -12.63
N LYS A 152 -15.64 11.05 -13.63
CA LYS A 152 -16.58 11.23 -14.74
C LYS A 152 -16.30 10.26 -15.90
N MET A 153 -15.19 9.53 -15.89
CA MET A 153 -14.89 8.56 -16.93
C MET A 153 -15.86 7.37 -16.86
N PRO A 154 -16.34 6.87 -18.01
CA PRO A 154 -17.16 5.65 -18.04
C PRO A 154 -16.44 4.48 -17.35
N ASN A 155 -17.17 3.69 -16.56
CA ASN A 155 -16.66 2.50 -15.86
C ASN A 155 -15.49 2.77 -14.89
N CYS A 156 -15.52 3.90 -14.16
CA CYS A 156 -14.55 4.18 -13.09
C CYS A 156 -14.66 3.15 -11.94
N LYS A 157 -13.92 2.04 -12.04
CA LYS A 157 -13.86 0.98 -11.01
C LYS A 157 -13.35 1.49 -9.66
N ASP A 158 -12.52 2.53 -9.67
CA ASP A 158 -11.86 3.08 -8.48
C ASP A 158 -12.69 4.17 -7.78
N ALA A 159 -13.98 4.30 -8.11
CA ALA A 159 -14.81 5.45 -7.68
C ALA A 159 -14.90 5.60 -6.16
N VAL A 160 -14.93 4.51 -5.39
CA VAL A 160 -15.01 4.59 -3.93
C VAL A 160 -13.72 5.15 -3.35
N ARG A 161 -12.56 4.62 -3.74
CA ARG A 161 -11.25 5.15 -3.36
C ARG A 161 -11.09 6.62 -3.76
N LEU A 162 -11.42 6.97 -4.99
CA LEU A 162 -11.31 8.36 -5.46
C LEU A 162 -12.17 9.33 -4.63
N ARG A 163 -13.38 8.95 -4.24
CA ARG A 163 -14.23 9.75 -3.33
C ARG A 163 -13.64 9.84 -1.92
N LYS A 164 -13.03 8.76 -1.43
CA LYS A 164 -12.31 8.75 -0.14
C LYS A 164 -11.13 9.74 -0.17
N VAL A 165 -10.34 9.74 -1.24
CA VAL A 165 -9.20 10.68 -1.40
C VAL A 165 -9.68 12.15 -1.37
N LEU A 166 -10.83 12.45 -1.98
CA LEU A 166 -11.43 13.79 -1.94
C LEU A 166 -11.84 14.23 -0.53
N SER A 167 -12.21 13.30 0.36
CA SER A 167 -12.62 13.60 1.73
C SER A 167 -11.48 13.61 2.75
N LEU A 168 -10.30 13.09 2.38
CA LEU A 168 -9.10 13.08 3.22
C LEU A 168 -8.27 14.36 3.03
N SER A 169 -7.61 14.79 4.11
CA SER A 169 -6.57 15.83 4.08
C SER A 169 -5.18 15.21 3.97
N GLY A 170 -4.26 15.88 3.28
CA GLY A 170 -2.87 15.46 3.20
C GLY A 170 -2.17 15.46 4.57
N SER A 171 -1.26 14.50 4.78
CA SER A 171 -0.40 14.43 5.96
C SER A 171 1.00 13.96 5.58
N SER A 172 2.03 14.66 6.04
CA SER A 172 3.42 14.21 5.94
C SER A 172 3.85 13.29 7.09
N ASN A 173 2.98 13.07 8.09
CA ASN A 173 3.32 12.31 9.28
C ASN A 173 3.26 10.79 9.02
N LEU A 174 4.37 10.25 8.51
CA LEU A 174 4.60 8.79 8.41
C LEU A 174 5.26 8.20 9.66
N GLY A 175 5.82 9.04 10.54
CA GLY A 175 6.71 8.60 11.63
C GLY A 175 6.00 7.94 12.81
N ASP A 176 4.67 8.04 12.93
CA ASP A 176 3.92 7.46 14.04
C ASP A 176 3.51 6.00 13.75
N LEU A 177 4.52 5.15 13.53
CA LEU A 177 4.32 3.72 13.26
C LEU A 177 3.71 2.97 14.46
N ARG A 178 3.92 3.48 15.67
CA ARG A 178 3.25 2.95 16.87
C ARG A 178 1.74 3.10 16.76
N ARG A 179 1.26 4.30 16.42
CA ARG A 179 -0.16 4.53 16.18
C ARG A 179 -0.70 3.68 15.03
N LEU A 180 0.07 3.52 13.95
CA LEU A 180 -0.33 2.63 12.86
C LEU A 180 -0.54 1.19 13.37
N ARG A 181 0.37 0.68 14.20
CA ARG A 181 0.22 -0.63 14.86
C ARG A 181 -1.03 -0.67 15.74
N ASP A 182 -1.24 0.32 16.59
CA ASP A 182 -2.41 0.40 17.47
C ASP A 182 -3.73 0.38 16.65
N ASP A 183 -3.78 1.13 15.55
CA ASP A 183 -4.94 1.18 14.64
C ASP A 183 -5.15 -0.17 13.91
N LEU A 184 -4.07 -0.82 13.47
CA LEU A 184 -4.12 -2.17 12.87
C LEU A 184 -4.62 -3.22 13.87
N VAL A 185 -4.18 -3.14 15.12
CA VAL A 185 -4.70 -4.00 16.20
C VAL A 185 -6.17 -3.70 16.44
N ALA A 186 -6.55 -2.43 16.57
CA ALA A 186 -7.94 -2.05 16.85
C ALA A 186 -8.93 -2.55 15.78
N ILE A 187 -8.58 -2.46 14.49
CA ILE A 187 -9.44 -2.92 13.40
C ILE A 187 -9.49 -4.44 13.27
N SER A 188 -8.40 -5.15 13.58
CA SER A 188 -8.28 -6.60 13.38
C SER A 188 -8.69 -7.43 14.59
N LYS A 189 -8.53 -6.91 15.81
CA LYS A 189 -8.80 -7.59 17.08
C LYS A 189 -10.20 -8.19 17.22
N PRO A 190 -11.29 -7.53 16.77
CA PRO A 190 -12.62 -8.14 16.78
C PRO A 190 -12.72 -9.44 15.96
N TYR A 191 -11.82 -9.64 14.99
CA TYR A 191 -11.81 -10.76 14.06
C TYR A 191 -10.64 -11.73 14.30
N LYS A 192 -9.91 -11.58 15.42
CA LYS A 192 -8.68 -12.30 15.75
C LYS A 192 -8.76 -13.81 15.51
N ALA A 193 -9.74 -14.48 16.12
CA ALA A 193 -9.85 -15.95 16.02
C ALA A 193 -10.00 -16.42 14.56
N ARG A 194 -10.79 -15.69 13.77
CA ARG A 194 -11.03 -16.03 12.37
C ARG A 194 -9.84 -15.71 11.47
N LEU A 195 -9.14 -14.62 11.74
CA LEU A 195 -7.88 -14.26 11.06
C LEU A 195 -6.82 -15.35 11.28
N ILE A 196 -6.61 -15.77 12.53
CA ILE A 196 -5.65 -16.84 12.87
C ILE A 196 -5.98 -18.13 12.12
N GLU A 197 -7.25 -18.56 12.13
CA GLU A 197 -7.68 -19.76 11.41
C GLU A 197 -7.38 -19.67 9.90
N LEU A 198 -7.57 -18.49 9.28
CA LEU A 198 -7.29 -18.26 7.87
C LEU A 198 -5.78 -18.26 7.57
N TRP A 199 -4.97 -17.69 8.47
CA TRP A 199 -3.51 -17.70 8.36
C TRP A 199 -2.94 -19.12 8.45
N GLU A 200 -3.41 -19.91 9.43
CA GLU A 200 -3.04 -21.32 9.57
C GLU A 200 -3.42 -22.14 8.33
N LYS A 201 -4.60 -21.88 7.74
CA LYS A 201 -5.00 -22.49 6.47
C LYS A 201 -4.08 -22.09 5.31
N ASP A 202 -3.64 -20.84 5.23
CA ASP A 202 -2.68 -20.39 4.20
C ASP A 202 -1.32 -21.08 4.38
N VAL A 203 -0.86 -21.24 5.63
CA VAL A 203 0.36 -22.00 5.96
C VAL A 203 0.21 -23.47 5.59
N ALA A 204 -0.90 -24.13 5.94
CA ALA A 204 -1.15 -25.51 5.57
C ALA A 204 -1.16 -25.72 4.05
N LYS A 205 -1.65 -24.73 3.29
CA LYS A 205 -1.73 -24.78 1.82
C LYS A 205 -0.40 -24.48 1.13
N ARG A 206 0.38 -23.52 1.64
CA ARG A 206 1.57 -22.97 0.95
C ARG A 206 2.90 -23.30 1.64
N GLY A 207 2.87 -23.87 2.84
CA GLY A 207 4.04 -24.12 3.67
C GLY A 207 4.86 -22.85 3.91
N SER A 208 6.17 -22.97 3.74
CA SER A 208 7.13 -21.86 3.86
C SER A 208 6.98 -20.78 2.78
N GLY A 209 6.08 -20.95 1.82
CA GLY A 209 5.68 -19.93 0.86
C GLY A 209 4.56 -19.00 1.35
N SER A 210 3.95 -19.26 2.51
CA SER A 210 2.97 -18.37 3.13
C SER A 210 3.66 -17.23 3.89
N LEU A 211 3.15 -16.00 3.77
CA LEU A 211 3.65 -14.88 4.57
C LEU A 211 3.43 -15.12 6.07
N ALA A 212 2.34 -15.78 6.45
CA ALA A 212 2.01 -16.11 7.83
C ALA A 212 3.02 -17.08 8.46
N SER A 213 3.79 -17.82 7.65
CA SER A 213 4.88 -18.68 8.15
C SER A 213 6.05 -17.93 8.77
N LEU A 214 6.07 -16.59 8.68
CA LEU A 214 7.04 -15.73 9.36
C LEU A 214 6.66 -15.36 10.79
N ILE A 215 5.45 -15.72 11.23
CA ILE A 215 4.93 -15.33 12.54
C ILE A 215 4.99 -16.54 13.48
N ASP A 216 5.82 -16.44 14.51
CA ASP A 216 5.96 -17.49 15.53
C ASP A 216 4.81 -17.44 16.55
N ASP A 217 4.31 -16.24 16.84
CA ASP A 217 3.23 -15.98 17.78
C ASP A 217 2.19 -15.04 17.14
N TYR A 218 1.05 -15.59 16.72
CA TYR A 218 -0.03 -14.79 16.17
C TYR A 218 -0.71 -13.91 17.21
N ASP A 219 -0.70 -14.30 18.49
CA ASP A 219 -1.39 -13.54 19.54
C ASP A 219 -0.70 -12.18 19.75
N ALA A 220 0.62 -12.15 19.65
CA ALA A 220 1.44 -10.94 19.73
C ALA A 220 1.11 -9.89 18.64
N LEU A 221 0.46 -10.28 17.53
CA LEU A 221 -0.01 -9.32 16.51
C LEU A 221 -1.26 -8.53 16.94
N PHE A 222 -1.85 -8.82 18.10
CA PHE A 222 -3.08 -8.19 18.61
C PHE A 222 -2.90 -7.50 19.99
N GLU A 223 -1.65 -7.34 20.41
CA GLU A 223 -1.21 -6.67 21.64
C GLU A 223 -0.65 -5.27 21.34
#